data_AF-A0A963REK7-F1
#
_entry.id   AF-A0A963REK7-F1
#
_cell.length_a   1.000
_cell.length_b   1.000
_cell.length_c   1.000
_cell.angle_alpha   90.00
_cell.angle_beta   90.00
_cell.angle_gamma   90.00
#
_symmetry.space_group_name_H-M   'P 1'
#
loop_
_entity.id
_entity.type
_entity.pdbx_description
1 polymer ?
#
loop_
_entity_poly.entity_id
_entity_poly.type
_entity_poly.pdbx_seq_one_letter_code
_entity_poly.pdbx_strand_id
1 'polypeptide(L)' 'MSDVKTLGVVGAGPMGQGIAQIGLQSGLEVVLYDLNREALEKSAETMFGFIEK' A
#
# COMPACT_ATOMS: atom_id res chain seq x y z
N MET A 1 16.90 18.48 1.20
CA MET A 1 16.49 17.08 0.99
C MET A 1 15.16 17.11 0.25
N SER A 2 15.04 16.37 -0.85
CA SER A 2 13.80 16.31 -1.62
C SER A 2 12.75 15.57 -0.80
N ASP A 3 11.64 16.23 -0.50
CA ASP A 3 10.52 15.65 0.24
C ASP A 3 9.84 14.60 -0.65
N VAL A 4 9.96 13.32 -0.28
CA VAL A 4 9.31 12.23 -1.00
C VAL A 4 7.85 12.21 -0.58
N LYS A 5 6.95 12.48 -1.52
CA LYS A 5 5.51 12.56 -1.25
C LYS A 5 4.74 11.30 -1.66
N THR A 6 5.27 10.56 -2.62
CA THR A 6 4.58 9.43 -3.25
C THR A 6 5.47 8.19 -3.25
N LEU A 7 4.90 7.07 -2.81
CA LEU A 7 5.53 5.75 -2.77
C LEU A 7 4.82 4.83 -3.77
N GLY A 8 5.57 4.34 -4.77
CA GLY A 8 5.10 3.29 -5.67
C GLY A 8 5.48 1.90 -5.15
N VAL A 9 4.52 0.99 -5.07
CA VAL A 9 4.73 -0.41 -4.67
C VAL A 9 4.26 -1.33 -5.79
N VAL A 10 5.18 -2.14 -6.31
CA VAL A 10 4.89 -3.13 -7.37
C VAL A 10 4.86 -4.51 -6.74
N GLY A 11 3.67 -5.12 -6.76
CA GLY A 11 3.33 -6.37 -6.09
C GLY A 11 2.42 -6.14 -4.89
N ALA A 12 1.25 -6.77 -4.88
CA ALA A 12 0.24 -6.76 -3.82
C ALA A 12 0.24 -8.09 -3.03
N GLY A 13 1.40 -8.74 -2.92
CA GLY A 13 1.60 -9.85 -2.00
C GLY A 13 1.77 -9.38 -0.54
N PRO A 14 2.00 -10.31 0.41
CA PRO A 14 2.12 -9.97 1.84
C PRO A 14 3.16 -8.88 2.15
N MET A 15 4.31 -8.92 1.48
CA MET A 15 5.36 -7.89 1.66
C MET A 15 4.95 -6.55 1.06
N GLY A 16 4.39 -6.54 -0.15
CA GLY A 16 3.97 -5.31 -0.82
C GLY A 16 2.83 -4.60 -0.08
N GLN A 17 1.86 -5.37 0.42
CA GLN A 17 0.83 -4.87 1.32
C GLN A 17 1.44 -4.21 2.57
N GLY A 18 2.40 -4.85 3.24
CA GLY A 18 3.05 -4.29 4.43
C GLY A 18 3.82 -2.99 4.14
N ILE A 19 4.54 -2.94 3.02
CA ILE A 19 5.25 -1.72 2.59
C ILE A 19 4.25 -0.59 2.29
N ALA A 20 3.17 -0.89 1.56
CA ALA A 20 2.14 0.07 1.24
C ALA A 20 1.46 0.61 2.51
N GLN A 21 1.16 -0.26 3.48
CA GLN A 21 0.58 0.12 4.76
C GLN A 21 1.49 1.08 5.54
N ILE A 22 2.79 0.77 5.66
CA ILE A 22 3.75 1.63 6.36
C ILE A 22 3.86 2.99 5.65
N GLY A 23 3.85 3.02 4.32
CA GLY A 23 3.84 4.25 3.53
C GLY A 23 2.63 5.13 3.84
N LEU A 24 1.42 4.54 3.82
CA LEU A 24 0.17 5.22 4.16
C LEU A 24 0.21 5.78 5.59
N GLN A 25 0.66 4.99 6.56
CA GLN A 25 0.78 5.42 7.97
C GLN A 25 1.84 6.50 8.17
N SER A 26 2.84 6.58 7.29
CA SER A 26 3.86 7.62 7.31
C SER A 26 3.40 8.92 6.63
N GLY A 27 2.15 8.99 6.16
CA GLY A 27 1.58 10.15 5.49
C GLY A 27 1.98 10.29 4.02
N LEU A 28 2.51 9.22 3.41
CA LEU A 28 2.82 9.19 1.98
C LEU A 28 1.58 8.85 1.17
N GLU A 29 1.49 9.42 -0.03
CA GLU A 29 0.58 8.92 -1.05
C GLU A 29 1.13 7.59 -1.58
N VAL A 30 0.33 6.52 -1.58
CA VAL A 30 0.78 5.20 -2.00
C VAL A 30 0.04 4.75 -3.25
N VAL A 31 0.80 4.34 -4.26
CA VAL A 31 0.29 3.69 -5.48
C VAL A 31 0.70 2.22 -5.45
N LEU A 32 -0.27 1.34 -5.23
CA LEU A 32 -0.07 -0.10 -5.27
C LEU A 32 -0.46 -0.66 -6.65
N TYR A 33 0.44 -1.41 -7.28
CA TYR A 33 0.22 -2.02 -8.58
C TYR A 33 0.48 -3.53 -8.53
N ASP A 34 -0.44 -4.32 -9.08
CA ASP A 34 -0.27 -5.75 -9.32
C ASP A 34 -1.04 -6.13 -10.60
N LEU A 35 -0.60 -7.19 -11.27
CA LEU A 35 -1.31 -7.74 -12.43
C LEU A 35 -2.54 -8.54 -11.98
N ASN A 36 -2.54 -9.06 -10.75
CA ASN A 36 -3.65 -9.78 -10.16
C ASN A 36 -4.58 -8.83 -9.40
N ARG A 37 -5.77 -8.61 -9.96
CA ARG A 37 -6.80 -7.77 -9.36
C ARG A 37 -7.28 -8.28 -8.00
N GLU A 38 -7.40 -9.59 -7.81
CA GLU A 38 -7.83 -10.19 -6.53
C GLU A 38 -6.81 -9.90 -5.42
N ALA A 39 -5.51 -9.92 -5.76
CA ALA A 39 -4.45 -9.57 -4.82
C ALA A 39 -4.52 -8.09 -4.39
N LEU A 40 -4.88 -7.18 -5.32
CA LEU A 40 -5.11 -5.77 -5.02
C LEU A 40 -6.32 -5.57 -4.10
N GLU A 41 -7.45 -6.20 -4.42
CA GLU A 41 -8.69 -6.09 -3.63
C GLU A 41 -8.47 -6.61 -2.21
N LYS A 42 -7.89 -7.81 -2.07
CA LYS A 42 -7.56 -8.39 -0.75
C LYS A 42 -6.57 -7.53 0.05
N SER A 43 -5.54 -6.99 -0.62
CA SER A 43 -4.57 -6.11 0.02
C SER A 43 -5.23 -4.82 0.50
N ALA A 44 -6.11 -4.22 -0.32
CA ALA A 44 -6.84 -3.01 0.04
C ALA A 44 -7.78 -3.24 1.22
N GLU A 45 -8.60 -4.30 1.19
CA GLU A 45 -9.49 -4.67 2.31
C GLU A 45 -8.71 -4.82 3.61
N THR A 46 -7.57 -5.52 3.54
CA THR A 46 -6.71 -5.74 4.70
C THR A 46 -6.13 -4.42 5.22
N MET A 47 -5.54 -3.60 4.35
CA MET A 47 -4.94 -2.33 4.74
C MET A 47 -5.94 -1.33 5.33
N PHE A 48 -7.09 -1.13 4.68
CA PHE A 48 -8.10 -0.19 5.18
C PHE A 48 -8.78 -0.68 6.45
N GLY A 49 -8.98 -2.00 6.60
CA GLY A 49 -9.48 -2.58 7.85
C GLY A 49 -8.57 -2.34 9.07
N PHE A 50 -7.27 -2.10 8.86
CA PHE A 50 -6.32 -1.77 9.93
C PHE A 50 -6.14 -0.26 10.18
N ILE A 51 -6.51 0.60 9.23
CA ILE A 51 -6.30 2.06 9.32
C ILE A 51 -7.50 2.77 9.98
N GLU A 52 -8.70 2.20 9.96
CA GLU A 52 -9.92 2.75 10.59
C GLU A 52 -10.13 2.38 12.08
N LYS A 53 -9.10 1.90 12.78
CA LYS A 53 -9.20 1.53 14.20
C LYS A 53 -8.24 2.35 15.07
#